data_AF-A0A7G8FZ94-F1
#
_entry.id   AF-A0A7G8FZ94-F1
#
_cell.length_a   1.000
_cell.length_b   1.000
_cell.length_c   1.000
_cell.angle_alpha   90.00
_cell.angle_beta   90.00
_cell.angle_gamma   90.00
#
_symmetry.space_group_name_H-M   'P 1'
#
loop_
_entity.id
_entity.type
_entity.pdbx_description
1 polymer ?
#
loop_
_entity_poly.entity_id
_entity_poly.type
_entity_poly.pdbx_seq_one_letter_code
_entity_poly.pdbx_strand_id
1 'polypeptide(L)'
;MARSRRRAAKQRAARFTTQTDESGHSQQQFDESKSASSSHSQPSVPEPVNPSLIDQDGSAADRFYEIAESLNVRGAMEMAVPFYRQAFALLVAERDNLQAQLGGAASTPVGGDLPLEALHGLLKSAEALGSQTKQDQGPSMDDQIQELAAELNQASALQVMAGLRAIAEGNEQPMPAAGLALLAKAQMLLGKTEDGLKSFEAALAAEPDSIAFQINTGAARLAEGDVDGALMLLRGVYNAGVETLELKILSALLKNLSVAEARADHLDEALRLRLQWFQLAPESVPVERWLKWAKEGLASSAQDAPARSLGLDLLKALLEQHPQDRKLMQGLADALEDQGDYREASLLYRELLRSE
;
A
#
# COMPACT_ATOMS: atom_id res chain seq x y z
N MET A 1 -50.85 20.26 -10.72
CA MET A 1 -50.86 21.56 -10.02
C MET A 1 -50.00 21.39 -8.76
N ALA A 2 -48.73 21.75 -8.75
CA ALA A 2 -48.15 23.10 -8.73
C ALA A 2 -48.13 23.77 -7.33
N ARG A 3 -46.90 24.09 -6.89
CA ARG A 3 -46.46 25.17 -5.98
C ARG A 3 -46.51 24.87 -4.47
N SER A 4 -45.36 24.80 -3.80
CA SER A 4 -44.41 25.88 -3.44
C SER A 4 -44.88 26.73 -2.25
N ARG A 5 -44.16 26.60 -1.14
CA ARG A 5 -44.05 27.52 0.02
C ARG A 5 -42.56 27.43 0.43
N ARG A 6 -41.62 28.37 0.23
CA ARG A 6 -41.49 29.77 0.72
C ARG A 6 -41.94 29.91 2.19
N ARG A 7 -41.21 30.51 3.13
CA ARG A 7 -39.93 31.25 3.17
C ARG A 7 -39.64 31.57 4.65
N ALA A 8 -38.36 31.80 4.97
CA ALA A 8 -37.82 32.79 5.93
C ALA A 8 -37.99 32.58 7.46
N ALA A 9 -36.88 32.71 8.21
CA ALA A 9 -36.53 33.97 8.88
C ALA A 9 -35.22 33.91 9.71
N LYS A 10 -34.33 34.87 9.41
CA LYS A 10 -33.55 35.77 10.30
C LYS A 10 -32.66 35.19 11.42
N GLN A 11 -31.34 35.35 11.32
CA GLN A 11 -30.57 36.55 11.74
C GLN A 11 -30.66 36.88 13.24
N ARG A 12 -29.53 36.67 13.95
CA ARG A 12 -29.04 37.55 15.01
C ARG A 12 -27.51 37.56 14.99
N ALA A 13 -26.98 38.68 14.56
CA ALA A 13 -25.61 39.11 14.79
C ALA A 13 -25.59 40.03 16.01
N ALA A 14 -24.41 40.10 16.65
CA ALA A 14 -23.82 41.16 17.49
C ALA A 14 -23.30 40.61 18.83
N ARG A 15 -22.16 40.99 19.39
CA ARG A 15 -21.08 41.94 19.01
C ARG A 15 -20.05 41.93 20.17
N PHE A 16 -18.77 42.21 19.84
CA PHE A 16 -17.73 42.88 20.65
C PHE A 16 -17.19 42.10 21.87
N THR A 17 -15.89 42.02 22.12
CA THR A 17 -14.98 43.15 22.40
C THR A 17 -13.52 42.88 22.00
N THR A 18 -12.93 43.85 21.30
CA THR A 18 -11.48 44.11 21.21
C THR A 18 -11.06 44.99 22.39
N GLN A 19 -9.95 44.67 23.04
CA GLN A 19 -9.31 45.54 24.01
C GLN A 19 -7.80 45.62 23.72
N THR A 20 -7.38 46.81 23.31
CA THR A 20 -6.02 47.33 23.29
C THR A 20 -5.70 47.96 24.64
N ASP A 21 -4.45 47.85 25.10
CA ASP A 21 -3.69 48.84 25.89
C ASP A 21 -2.25 48.28 26.02
N GLU A 22 -1.23 48.92 25.45
CA GLU A 22 -0.42 50.05 25.97
C GLU A 22 0.78 49.63 26.85
N SER A 23 1.96 49.84 26.27
CA SER A 23 3.23 50.36 26.84
C SER A 23 3.75 49.88 28.20
N GLY A 24 4.99 49.39 28.18
CA GLY A 24 5.86 49.28 29.35
C GLY A 24 7.34 49.21 28.96
N HIS A 25 7.95 50.36 28.71
CA HIS A 25 9.41 50.54 28.73
C HIS A 25 9.95 50.35 30.16
N SER A 26 11.05 49.62 30.33
CA SER A 26 11.96 49.79 31.47
C SER A 26 13.41 49.66 31.01
N GLN A 27 14.07 50.81 30.93
CA GLN A 27 15.53 51.01 31.02
C GLN A 27 15.90 51.20 32.50
N GLN A 28 16.98 50.56 32.96
CA GLN A 28 17.88 50.95 34.08
C GLN A 28 19.03 49.94 34.03
N GLN A 29 20.24 50.21 33.54
CA GLN A 29 21.33 51.11 33.97
C GLN A 29 21.85 50.91 35.42
N PHE A 30 23.10 50.39 35.43
CA PHE A 30 24.23 50.52 36.37
C PHE A 30 24.07 50.12 37.86
N ASP A 31 24.93 49.18 38.31
CA ASP A 31 26.07 49.59 39.14
C ASP A 31 27.22 48.58 39.17
N GLU A 32 28.40 49.12 39.49
CA GLU A 32 29.76 48.61 39.29
C GLU A 32 30.29 47.59 40.33
N SER A 33 31.30 46.84 39.85
CA SER A 33 32.51 46.40 40.58
C SER A 33 32.46 45.26 41.61
N LYS A 34 33.06 44.12 41.24
CA LYS A 34 34.31 43.64 41.88
C LYS A 34 34.94 42.44 41.12
N SER A 35 36.23 42.61 40.89
CA SER A 35 37.21 41.70 40.32
C SER A 35 37.50 40.47 41.19
N ALA A 36 37.56 39.29 40.58
CA ALA A 36 38.42 38.20 41.02
C ALA A 36 38.82 37.33 39.81
N SER A 37 40.13 37.24 39.61
CA SER A 37 40.81 36.38 38.65
C SER A 37 40.45 34.91 38.82
N SER A 38 40.28 34.17 37.72
CA SER A 38 41.05 32.94 37.44
C SER A 38 40.54 32.22 36.18
N SER A 39 41.51 31.76 35.38
CA SER A 39 41.45 30.59 34.50
C SER A 39 40.61 30.69 33.21
N HIS A 40 41.28 31.16 32.16
CA HIS A 40 40.93 30.85 30.78
C HIS A 40 40.97 29.33 30.53
N SER A 41 39.84 28.73 30.19
CA SER A 41 39.78 27.52 29.38
C SER A 41 39.14 27.89 28.05
N GLN A 42 39.98 28.05 27.03
CA GLN A 42 39.50 28.14 25.66
C GLN A 42 38.76 26.85 25.30
N PRO A 43 37.61 26.92 24.60
CA PRO A 43 37.11 25.75 23.90
C PRO A 43 38.09 25.42 22.78
N SER A 44 38.68 24.23 22.84
CA SER A 44 39.58 23.70 21.82
C SER A 44 38.87 23.70 20.47
N VAL A 45 39.32 24.58 19.58
CA VAL A 45 39.00 24.51 18.15
C VAL A 45 39.61 23.18 17.66
N PRO A 46 38.83 22.25 17.09
CA PRO A 46 39.43 21.08 16.45
C PRO A 46 40.29 21.56 15.29
N GLU A 47 41.55 21.12 15.27
CA GLU A 47 42.51 21.45 14.22
C GLU A 47 41.92 21.17 12.82
N PRO A 48 42.24 22.01 11.82
CA PRO A 48 41.91 21.68 10.45
C PRO A 48 42.62 20.37 10.09
N VAL A 49 41.82 19.34 9.80
CA VAL A 49 42.32 18.06 9.27
C VAL A 49 43.16 18.38 8.04
N ASN A 50 44.46 18.13 8.17
CA ASN A 50 45.42 18.26 7.08
C ASN A 50 44.95 17.36 5.93
N PRO A 51 44.75 17.86 4.69
CA PRO A 51 44.32 17.05 3.56
C PRO A 51 45.39 16.08 3.03
N SER A 52 46.50 15.91 3.75
CA SER A 52 47.72 15.25 3.28
C SER A 52 47.94 13.84 3.84
N LEU A 53 46.94 13.24 4.47
CA LEU A 53 46.96 11.84 4.94
C LEU A 53 45.63 11.14 4.58
N ILE A 54 45.19 11.30 3.34
CA ILE A 54 44.28 10.31 2.75
C ILE A 54 45.20 9.14 2.38
N ASP A 55 45.09 8.02 3.09
CA ASP A 55 45.69 6.75 2.66
C ASP A 55 45.27 6.52 1.21
N GLN A 56 46.23 6.54 0.28
CA GLN A 56 45.96 6.36 -1.16
C GLN A 56 45.54 4.92 -1.50
N ASP A 57 45.49 4.04 -0.51
CA ASP A 57 45.18 2.62 -0.65
C ASP A 57 43.69 2.28 -0.48
N GLY A 58 42.83 3.26 -0.15
CA GLY A 58 41.38 3.07 -0.05
C GLY A 58 40.69 2.91 -1.42
N SER A 59 39.59 2.16 -1.45
CA SER A 59 38.74 2.04 -2.66
C SER A 59 38.15 3.41 -3.04
N ALA A 60 37.66 3.55 -4.26
CA ALA A 60 36.97 4.79 -4.66
C ALA A 60 35.73 5.06 -3.79
N ALA A 61 35.05 4.02 -3.33
CA ALA A 61 33.90 4.13 -2.43
C ALA A 61 34.31 4.69 -1.06
N ASP A 62 35.43 4.22 -0.48
CA ASP A 62 35.93 4.68 0.83
C ASP A 62 36.20 6.19 0.83
N ARG A 63 36.86 6.68 -0.23
CA ARG A 63 37.13 8.12 -0.38
C ARG A 63 35.85 8.95 -0.43
N PHE A 64 34.82 8.48 -1.15
CA PHE A 64 33.55 9.19 -1.22
C PHE A 64 32.81 9.16 0.12
N TYR A 65 32.87 8.04 0.85
CA TYR A 65 32.30 7.94 2.19
C TYR A 65 32.99 8.88 3.20
N GLU A 66 34.33 8.95 3.20
CA GLU A 66 35.09 9.85 4.08
C GLU A 66 34.76 11.33 3.83
N ILE A 67 34.64 11.72 2.55
CA ILE A 67 34.22 13.08 2.17
C ILE A 67 32.80 13.35 2.70
N ALA A 68 31.90 12.39 2.54
CA ALA A 68 30.52 12.50 3.03
C ALA A 68 30.45 12.65 4.56
N GLU A 69 31.20 11.84 5.32
CA GLU A 69 31.28 11.94 6.79
C GLU A 69 31.82 13.29 7.25
N SER A 70 32.91 13.77 6.63
CA SER A 70 33.50 15.09 6.94
C SER A 70 32.51 16.23 6.73
N LEU A 71 31.76 16.20 5.63
CA LEU A 71 30.71 17.19 5.34
C LEU A 71 29.54 17.08 6.33
N ASN A 72 29.12 15.87 6.68
CA ASN A 72 28.03 15.66 7.63
C ASN A 72 28.39 16.16 9.04
N VAL A 73 29.61 15.91 9.53
CA VAL A 73 30.09 16.40 10.84
C VAL A 73 30.10 17.93 10.89
N ARG A 74 30.33 18.60 9.76
CA ARG A 74 30.27 20.07 9.63
C ARG A 74 28.85 20.61 9.50
N GLY A 75 27.82 19.74 9.54
CA GLY A 75 26.42 20.11 9.35
C GLY A 75 26.04 20.38 7.90
N ALA A 76 26.93 20.13 6.93
CA ALA A 76 26.70 20.37 5.51
C ALA A 76 26.05 19.15 4.83
N MET A 77 24.89 18.72 5.35
CA MET A 77 24.20 17.50 4.90
C MET A 77 23.81 17.55 3.42
N GLU A 78 23.38 18.72 2.92
CA GLU A 78 23.02 18.92 1.51
C GLU A 78 24.19 18.60 0.57
N MET A 79 25.42 18.88 1.00
CA MET A 79 26.64 18.55 0.25
C MET A 79 27.11 17.12 0.52
N ALA A 80 26.82 16.55 1.68
CA ALA A 80 27.24 15.20 2.07
C ALA A 80 26.47 14.09 1.34
N VAL A 81 25.15 14.25 1.17
CA VAL A 81 24.26 13.21 0.61
C VAL A 81 24.68 12.72 -0.79
N PRO A 82 25.03 13.59 -1.76
CA PRO A 82 25.49 13.13 -3.07
C PRO A 82 26.74 12.24 -3.00
N PHE A 83 27.63 12.47 -2.03
CA PHE A 83 28.82 11.65 -1.83
C PHE A 83 28.50 10.29 -1.20
N TYR A 84 27.54 10.24 -0.25
CA TYR A 84 27.04 8.96 0.26
C TYR A 84 26.41 8.10 -0.85
N ARG A 85 25.56 8.70 -1.69
CA ARG A 85 24.96 8.01 -2.84
C ARG A 85 26.02 7.48 -3.80
N GLN A 86 27.05 8.29 -4.08
CA GLN A 86 28.14 7.91 -4.97
C GLN A 86 28.98 6.75 -4.40
N ALA A 87 29.29 6.78 -3.10
CA ALA A 87 29.99 5.69 -2.42
C ALA A 87 29.18 4.38 -2.52
N PHE A 88 27.88 4.44 -2.22
CA PHE A 88 26.99 3.29 -2.30
C PHE A 88 26.89 2.72 -3.72
N ALA A 89 26.73 3.58 -4.74
CA ALA A 89 26.65 3.16 -6.13
C ALA A 89 27.92 2.42 -6.60
N LEU A 90 29.10 2.82 -6.10
CA LEU A 90 30.37 2.16 -6.41
C LEU A 90 30.47 0.78 -5.76
N LEU A 91 30.07 0.64 -4.49
CA LEU A 91 30.07 -0.66 -3.80
C LEU A 91 29.11 -1.65 -4.46
N VAL A 92 27.90 -1.21 -4.80
CA VAL A 92 26.94 -2.05 -5.53
C VAL A 92 27.51 -2.53 -6.87
N ALA A 93 28.17 -1.64 -7.62
CA ALA A 93 28.80 -2.00 -8.89
C ALA A 93 29.98 -2.99 -8.72
N GLU A 94 30.77 -2.82 -7.66
CA GLU A 94 31.88 -3.72 -7.32
C GLU A 94 31.37 -5.10 -6.93
N ARG A 95 30.34 -5.17 -6.07
CA ARG A 95 29.66 -6.42 -5.70
C ARG A 95 29.09 -7.12 -6.93
N ASP A 96 28.39 -6.41 -7.80
CA ASP A 96 27.79 -7.00 -9.00
C ASP A 96 28.87 -7.57 -9.95
N ASN A 97 30.01 -6.88 -10.07
CA ASN A 97 31.17 -7.36 -10.83
C ASN A 97 31.79 -8.62 -10.20
N LEU A 98 31.98 -8.64 -8.87
CA LEU A 98 32.47 -9.80 -8.14
C LEU A 98 31.50 -10.99 -8.26
N GLN A 99 30.19 -10.76 -8.18
CA GLN A 99 29.18 -11.80 -8.34
C GLN A 99 29.15 -12.37 -9.76
N ALA A 100 29.39 -11.53 -10.78
CA ALA A 100 29.54 -11.96 -12.17
C ALA A 100 30.81 -12.79 -12.38
N GLN A 101 31.92 -12.42 -11.72
CA GLN A 101 33.20 -13.16 -11.78
C GLN A 101 33.15 -14.49 -11.02
N LEU A 102 32.40 -14.57 -9.92
CA LEU A 102 32.24 -15.76 -9.08
C LEU A 102 31.15 -16.72 -9.60
N GLY A 103 30.54 -16.43 -10.74
CA GLY A 103 29.61 -17.35 -11.41
C GLY A 103 28.28 -17.53 -10.67
N GLY A 104 27.60 -16.43 -10.33
CA GLY A 104 26.14 -16.36 -10.10
C GLY A 104 25.46 -17.60 -9.49
N ALA A 105 25.90 -18.05 -8.31
CA ALA A 105 25.17 -19.06 -7.55
C ALA A 105 23.96 -18.41 -6.87
N ALA A 106 22.84 -18.35 -7.60
CA ALA A 106 21.54 -18.28 -6.93
C ALA A 106 21.41 -19.55 -6.08
N SER A 107 21.44 -19.37 -4.76
CA SER A 107 21.09 -20.41 -3.81
C SER A 107 19.66 -20.88 -4.11
N THR A 108 19.55 -22.01 -4.79
CA THR A 108 18.31 -22.78 -4.88
C THR A 108 17.90 -23.19 -3.47
N PRO A 109 16.68 -22.84 -3.00
CA PRO A 109 16.14 -23.55 -1.86
C PRO A 109 15.89 -24.99 -2.30
N VAL A 110 16.65 -25.91 -1.71
CA VAL A 110 16.42 -27.35 -1.80
C VAL A 110 15.07 -27.64 -1.14
N GLY A 111 14.01 -27.61 -1.94
CA GLY A 111 12.70 -28.14 -1.58
C GLY A 111 12.78 -29.66 -1.63
N GLY A 112 12.92 -30.28 -0.45
CA GLY A 112 12.77 -31.72 -0.29
C GLY A 112 11.32 -32.13 -0.53
N ASP A 113 11.14 -33.14 -1.37
CA ASP A 113 9.89 -33.83 -1.64
C ASP A 113 9.19 -34.25 -0.34
N LEU A 114 7.90 -33.89 -0.22
CA LEU A 114 6.99 -34.57 0.69
C LEU A 114 6.28 -35.70 -0.07
N PRO A 115 6.26 -36.93 0.46
CA PRO A 115 5.71 -38.09 -0.23
C PRO A 115 4.19 -38.02 -0.40
N LEU A 116 3.76 -38.37 -1.60
CA LEU A 116 2.39 -38.43 -2.13
C LEU A 116 1.55 -39.61 -1.56
N GLU A 117 1.69 -39.91 -0.26
CA GLU A 117 1.03 -41.03 0.42
C GLU A 117 0.19 -40.62 1.65
N ALA A 118 -0.18 -39.34 1.76
CA ALA A 118 -1.09 -38.83 2.79
C ALA A 118 -2.44 -38.34 2.23
N LEU A 119 -2.85 -38.84 1.05
CA LEU A 119 -4.11 -38.50 0.37
C LEU A 119 -5.00 -39.72 0.10
N HIS A 120 -4.96 -40.70 1.02
CA HIS A 120 -5.85 -41.86 1.03
C HIS A 120 -6.29 -42.29 2.44
N GLY A 121 -6.59 -41.31 3.29
CA GLY A 121 -7.05 -41.53 4.68
C GLY A 121 -8.25 -40.70 5.12
N LEU A 122 -8.75 -39.79 4.29
CA LEU A 122 -9.85 -38.85 4.61
C LEU A 122 -11.09 -39.06 3.74
N LEU A 123 -11.35 -40.30 3.33
CA LEU A 123 -12.59 -40.73 2.66
C LEU A 123 -13.25 -41.91 3.38
N LYS A 124 -12.85 -42.18 4.63
CA LYS A 124 -13.43 -43.23 5.49
C LYS A 124 -13.88 -42.76 6.88
N SER A 125 -13.80 -41.45 7.16
CA SER A 125 -14.22 -40.84 8.42
C SER A 125 -15.35 -39.81 8.28
N ALA A 126 -16.05 -39.81 7.14
CA ALA A 126 -17.28 -39.02 6.93
C ALA A 126 -18.57 -39.85 7.04
N GLU A 127 -18.48 -41.19 7.13
CA GLU A 127 -19.66 -42.07 7.29
C GLU A 127 -20.02 -42.36 8.76
N ALA A 128 -19.32 -41.77 9.74
CA ALA A 128 -19.49 -42.13 11.16
C ALA A 128 -19.98 -41.02 12.10
N LEU A 129 -20.23 -39.78 11.63
CA LEU A 129 -20.74 -38.71 12.49
C LEU A 129 -21.70 -37.80 11.72
N GLY A 130 -23.00 -38.11 11.80
CA GLY A 130 -24.03 -37.28 11.19
C GLY A 130 -25.45 -37.83 11.27
N SER A 131 -25.76 -38.67 12.25
CA SER A 131 -27.14 -39.02 12.60
C SER A 131 -27.81 -37.83 13.30
N GLN A 132 -28.27 -36.86 12.51
CA GLN A 132 -29.38 -35.98 12.90
C GLN A 132 -30.37 -35.87 11.74
N THR A 133 -31.52 -36.48 11.98
CA THR A 133 -32.80 -36.33 11.27
C THR A 133 -33.00 -34.95 10.61
N LYS A 134 -32.96 -34.91 9.27
CA LYS A 134 -33.75 -33.98 8.46
C LYS A 134 -34.54 -34.81 7.44
N GLN A 135 -35.85 -34.59 7.43
CA GLN A 135 -36.82 -35.24 6.57
C GLN A 135 -36.57 -34.91 5.10
N ASP A 136 -36.44 -35.93 4.26
CA ASP A 136 -37.04 -36.13 2.92
C ASP A 136 -37.30 -34.92 1.99
N GLN A 137 -36.41 -33.93 1.96
CA GLN A 137 -36.29 -32.98 0.86
C GLN A 137 -34.81 -32.96 0.46
N GLY A 138 -34.53 -33.12 -0.85
CA GLY A 138 -33.16 -33.03 -1.37
C GLY A 138 -32.49 -31.70 -0.97
N PRO A 139 -31.15 -31.58 -1.14
CA PRO A 139 -30.43 -30.35 -0.82
C PRO A 139 -31.09 -29.16 -1.54
N SER A 140 -31.27 -28.05 -0.82
CA SER A 140 -31.91 -26.86 -1.41
C SER A 140 -31.05 -26.30 -2.54
N MET A 141 -31.66 -25.49 -3.41
CA MET A 141 -30.95 -24.82 -4.50
C MET A 141 -29.78 -23.98 -3.97
N ASP A 142 -29.96 -23.31 -2.84
CA ASP A 142 -28.92 -22.52 -2.18
C ASP A 142 -27.78 -23.40 -1.64
N ASP A 143 -28.10 -24.56 -1.05
CA ASP A 143 -27.08 -25.50 -0.56
C ASP A 143 -26.22 -26.02 -1.73
N GLN A 144 -26.85 -26.36 -2.85
CA GLN A 144 -26.16 -26.84 -4.06
C GLN A 144 -25.26 -25.75 -4.67
N ILE A 145 -25.73 -24.50 -4.68
CA ILE A 145 -24.92 -23.35 -5.14
C ILE A 145 -23.74 -23.12 -4.21
N GLN A 146 -23.94 -23.24 -2.89
CA GLN A 146 -22.87 -23.08 -1.91
C GLN A 146 -21.79 -24.16 -2.04
N GLU A 147 -22.19 -25.41 -2.31
CA GLU A 147 -21.27 -26.51 -2.58
C GLU A 147 -20.42 -26.23 -3.83
N LEU A 148 -21.06 -25.87 -4.95
CA LEU A 148 -20.34 -25.47 -6.17
C LEU A 148 -19.42 -24.26 -5.95
N ALA A 149 -19.83 -23.32 -5.10
CA ALA A 149 -19.01 -22.15 -4.79
C ALA A 149 -17.73 -22.50 -4.04
N ALA A 150 -17.75 -23.52 -3.18
CA ALA A 150 -16.58 -23.99 -2.45
C ALA A 150 -15.54 -24.65 -3.37
N GLU A 151 -15.99 -25.24 -4.49
CA GLU A 151 -15.11 -25.88 -5.47
C GLU A 151 -14.52 -24.91 -6.50
N LEU A 152 -15.03 -23.68 -6.59
CA LEU A 152 -14.69 -22.76 -7.67
C LEU A 152 -13.21 -22.37 -7.66
N ASN A 153 -12.52 -22.74 -8.73
CA ASN A 153 -11.17 -22.31 -9.09
C ASN A 153 -11.03 -22.30 -10.62
N GLN A 154 -9.86 -21.94 -11.13
CA GLN A 154 -9.65 -21.84 -12.58
C GLN A 154 -9.85 -23.17 -13.32
N ALA A 155 -9.50 -24.31 -12.71
CA ALA A 155 -9.65 -25.63 -13.32
C ALA A 155 -11.09 -26.16 -13.26
N SER A 156 -11.84 -25.82 -12.20
CA SER A 156 -13.23 -26.27 -12.00
C SER A 156 -14.29 -25.33 -12.59
N ALA A 157 -13.91 -24.14 -13.09
CA ALA A 157 -14.86 -23.13 -13.56
C ALA A 157 -15.87 -23.65 -14.60
N LEU A 158 -15.43 -24.48 -15.56
CA LEU A 158 -16.34 -25.10 -16.54
C LEU A 158 -17.33 -26.09 -15.90
N GLN A 159 -16.86 -26.88 -14.92
CA GLN A 159 -17.69 -27.82 -14.18
C GLN A 159 -18.73 -27.08 -13.33
N VAL A 160 -18.32 -26.01 -12.64
CA VAL A 160 -19.24 -25.16 -11.86
C VAL A 160 -20.32 -24.55 -12.75
N MET A 161 -19.96 -24.04 -13.94
CA MET A 161 -20.95 -23.54 -14.90
C MET A 161 -21.94 -24.63 -15.37
N ALA A 162 -21.46 -25.84 -15.61
CA ALA A 162 -22.32 -26.97 -15.97
C ALA A 162 -23.26 -27.36 -14.82
N GLY A 163 -22.75 -27.37 -13.59
CA GLY A 163 -23.55 -27.61 -12.37
C GLY A 163 -24.65 -26.57 -12.20
N LEU A 164 -24.32 -25.28 -12.29
CA LEU A 164 -25.30 -24.19 -12.22
C LEU A 164 -26.38 -24.30 -13.30
N ARG A 165 -26.00 -24.71 -14.51
CA ARG A 165 -26.96 -24.96 -15.59
C ARG A 165 -27.90 -26.12 -15.27
N ALA A 166 -27.38 -27.23 -14.73
CA ALA A 166 -28.21 -28.36 -14.33
C ALA A 166 -29.19 -27.98 -13.19
N ILE A 167 -28.74 -27.16 -12.25
CA ILE A 167 -29.59 -26.60 -11.18
C ILE A 167 -30.71 -25.74 -11.81
N ALA A 168 -30.40 -24.88 -12.77
CA ALA A 168 -31.38 -24.03 -13.43
C ALA A 168 -32.38 -24.81 -14.31
N GLU A 169 -31.94 -25.88 -14.98
CA GLU A 169 -32.82 -26.73 -15.80
C GLU A 169 -33.71 -27.65 -14.94
N GLY A 170 -33.26 -28.03 -13.75
CA GLY A 170 -33.98 -28.89 -12.82
C GLY A 170 -34.97 -28.17 -11.88
N ASN A 171 -34.98 -26.83 -11.88
CA ASN A 171 -35.83 -26.03 -11.02
C ASN A 171 -36.72 -25.08 -11.83
N GLU A 172 -38.00 -24.97 -11.45
CA GLU A 172 -38.92 -24.00 -12.08
C GLU A 172 -38.67 -22.56 -11.61
N GLN A 173 -37.93 -22.38 -10.51
CA GLN A 173 -37.61 -21.07 -9.96
C GLN A 173 -36.42 -20.43 -10.68
N PRO A 174 -36.41 -19.09 -10.84
CA PRO A 174 -35.27 -18.39 -11.40
C PRO A 174 -34.03 -18.57 -10.52
N MET A 175 -32.84 -18.54 -11.14
CA MET A 175 -31.57 -18.63 -10.42
C MET A 175 -31.47 -17.52 -9.36
N PRO A 176 -31.17 -17.85 -8.08
CA PRO A 176 -30.97 -16.83 -7.06
C PRO A 176 -29.72 -16.01 -7.35
N ALA A 177 -29.64 -14.81 -6.75
CA ALA A 177 -28.55 -13.86 -7.00
C ALA A 177 -27.17 -14.46 -6.69
N ALA A 178 -27.06 -15.30 -5.66
CA ALA A 178 -25.85 -16.03 -5.34
C ALA A 178 -25.39 -16.97 -6.47
N GLY A 179 -26.32 -17.65 -7.15
CA GLY A 179 -26.03 -18.50 -8.31
C GLY A 179 -25.58 -17.69 -9.52
N LEU A 180 -26.23 -16.55 -9.79
CA LEU A 180 -25.83 -15.62 -10.84
C LEU A 180 -24.42 -15.04 -10.58
N ALA A 181 -24.13 -14.66 -9.35
CA ALA A 181 -22.80 -14.18 -8.95
C ALA A 181 -21.75 -15.29 -9.04
N LEU A 182 -22.09 -16.55 -8.77
CA LEU A 182 -21.18 -17.67 -8.93
C LEU A 182 -20.88 -17.95 -10.41
N LEU A 183 -21.91 -17.92 -11.27
CA LEU A 183 -21.78 -18.01 -12.72
C LEU A 183 -20.83 -16.93 -13.23
N ALA A 184 -21.03 -15.69 -12.78
CA ALA A 184 -20.20 -14.55 -13.12
C ALA A 184 -18.72 -14.79 -12.77
N LYS A 185 -18.43 -15.23 -11.54
CA LYS A 185 -17.06 -15.55 -11.12
C LYS A 185 -16.42 -16.64 -12.00
N ALA A 186 -17.16 -17.69 -12.33
CA ALA A 186 -16.67 -18.75 -13.21
C ALA A 186 -16.36 -18.23 -14.62
N GLN A 187 -17.23 -17.39 -15.18
CA GLN A 187 -17.00 -16.75 -16.48
C GLN A 187 -15.75 -15.84 -16.47
N MET A 188 -15.57 -15.05 -15.41
CA MET A 188 -14.38 -14.21 -15.24
C MET A 188 -13.08 -15.03 -15.18
N LEU A 189 -13.09 -16.18 -14.48
CA LEU A 189 -11.93 -17.09 -14.41
C LEU A 189 -11.56 -17.71 -15.77
N LEU A 190 -12.55 -17.85 -16.65
CA LEU A 190 -12.36 -18.34 -18.03
C LEU A 190 -12.04 -17.22 -19.02
N GLY A 191 -11.88 -15.98 -18.55
CA GLY A 191 -11.62 -14.81 -19.40
C GLY A 191 -12.84 -14.36 -20.22
N LYS A 192 -14.05 -14.85 -19.91
CA LYS A 192 -15.31 -14.42 -20.53
C LYS A 192 -15.85 -13.19 -19.79
N THR A 193 -15.12 -12.09 -19.87
CA THR A 193 -15.32 -10.91 -19.03
C THR A 193 -16.65 -10.20 -19.31
N GLU A 194 -17.09 -10.11 -20.57
CA GLU A 194 -18.39 -9.54 -20.95
C GLU A 194 -19.58 -10.35 -20.36
N ASP A 195 -19.53 -11.68 -20.50
CA ASP A 195 -20.55 -12.57 -19.95
C ASP A 195 -20.56 -12.52 -18.41
N GLY A 196 -19.38 -12.48 -17.81
CA GLY A 196 -19.20 -12.35 -16.37
C GLY A 196 -19.82 -11.06 -15.84
N LEU A 197 -19.60 -9.94 -16.52
CA LEU A 197 -20.20 -8.66 -16.17
C LEU A 197 -21.73 -8.73 -16.23
N LYS A 198 -22.32 -9.26 -17.31
CA LYS A 198 -23.78 -9.41 -17.44
C LYS A 198 -24.37 -10.23 -16.29
N SER A 199 -23.72 -11.34 -15.92
CA SER A 199 -24.16 -12.19 -14.81
C SER A 199 -24.06 -11.48 -13.45
N PHE A 200 -23.02 -10.68 -13.21
CA PHE A 200 -22.92 -9.86 -11.99
C PHE A 200 -23.98 -8.76 -11.95
N GLU A 201 -24.26 -8.10 -13.07
CA GLU A 201 -25.33 -7.09 -13.15
C GLU A 201 -26.70 -7.70 -12.88
N ALA A 202 -26.95 -8.93 -13.37
CA ALA A 202 -28.17 -9.66 -13.06
C ALA A 202 -28.27 -10.00 -11.56
N ALA A 203 -27.17 -10.44 -10.93
CA ALA A 203 -27.12 -10.69 -9.49
C ALA A 203 -27.38 -9.40 -8.68
N LEU A 204 -26.75 -8.29 -9.07
CA LEU A 204 -26.94 -6.98 -8.43
C LEU A 204 -28.36 -6.44 -8.64
N ALA A 205 -28.97 -6.67 -9.80
CA ALA A 205 -30.36 -6.28 -10.05
C ALA A 205 -31.36 -7.05 -9.17
N ALA A 206 -31.06 -8.32 -8.85
CA ALA A 206 -31.85 -9.13 -7.95
C ALA A 206 -31.70 -8.69 -6.48
N GLU A 207 -30.49 -8.26 -6.07
CA GLU A 207 -30.20 -7.77 -4.71
C GLU A 207 -29.38 -6.47 -4.74
N PRO A 208 -30.03 -5.31 -4.97
CA PRO A 208 -29.34 -4.02 -5.17
C PRO A 208 -28.53 -3.53 -3.98
N ASP A 209 -28.94 -3.91 -2.76
CA ASP A 209 -28.32 -3.49 -1.51
C ASP A 209 -27.13 -4.38 -1.10
N SER A 210 -26.83 -5.43 -1.89
CA SER A 210 -25.72 -6.33 -1.60
C SER A 210 -24.38 -5.67 -1.91
N ILE A 211 -23.66 -5.25 -0.86
CA ILE A 211 -22.33 -4.65 -0.95
C ILE A 211 -21.35 -5.58 -1.69
N ALA A 212 -21.44 -6.89 -1.44
CA ALA A 212 -20.60 -7.87 -2.12
C ALA A 212 -20.85 -7.87 -3.64
N PHE A 213 -22.11 -7.77 -4.08
CA PHE A 213 -22.43 -7.69 -5.51
C PHE A 213 -22.04 -6.36 -6.12
N GLN A 214 -22.17 -5.25 -5.39
CA GLN A 214 -21.68 -3.95 -5.85
C GLN A 214 -20.16 -3.96 -6.09
N ILE A 215 -19.37 -4.49 -5.15
CA ILE A 215 -17.91 -4.60 -5.27
C ILE A 215 -17.51 -5.54 -6.41
N ASN A 216 -18.15 -6.71 -6.52
CA ASN A 216 -17.83 -7.68 -7.57
C ASN A 216 -18.21 -7.16 -8.97
N THR A 217 -19.35 -6.47 -9.09
CA THR A 217 -19.76 -5.82 -10.35
C THR A 217 -18.78 -4.71 -10.72
N GLY A 218 -18.35 -3.89 -9.75
CA GLY A 218 -17.29 -2.90 -9.98
C GLY A 218 -15.98 -3.53 -10.47
N ALA A 219 -15.58 -4.67 -9.90
CA ALA A 219 -14.41 -5.42 -10.37
C ALA A 219 -14.57 -5.94 -11.81
N ALA A 220 -15.75 -6.44 -12.16
CA ALA A 220 -16.05 -6.93 -13.51
C ALA A 220 -16.05 -5.79 -14.54
N ARG A 221 -16.60 -4.62 -14.19
CA ARG A 221 -16.53 -3.40 -15.01
C ARG A 221 -15.10 -2.97 -15.27
N LEU A 222 -14.21 -3.05 -14.27
CA LEU A 222 -12.78 -2.80 -14.48
C LEU A 222 -12.15 -3.81 -15.46
N ALA A 223 -12.53 -5.08 -15.42
CA ALA A 223 -12.01 -6.07 -16.37
C ALA A 223 -12.43 -5.76 -17.81
N GLU A 224 -13.67 -5.28 -18.00
CA GLU A 224 -14.20 -4.83 -19.29
C GLU A 224 -13.67 -3.45 -19.73
N GLY A 225 -12.97 -2.73 -18.85
CA GLY A 225 -12.46 -1.40 -19.13
C GLY A 225 -13.46 -0.26 -18.90
N ASP A 226 -14.64 -0.55 -18.36
CA ASP A 226 -15.61 0.46 -17.91
C ASP A 226 -15.18 1.05 -16.55
N VAL A 227 -14.21 1.96 -16.60
CA VAL A 227 -13.64 2.60 -15.40
C VAL A 227 -14.67 3.47 -14.70
N ASP A 228 -15.47 4.24 -15.45
CA ASP A 228 -16.46 5.16 -14.90
C ASP A 228 -17.58 4.42 -14.16
N GLY A 229 -18.12 3.36 -14.76
CA GLY A 229 -19.13 2.53 -14.13
C GLY A 229 -18.60 1.80 -12.88
N ALA A 230 -17.34 1.35 -12.92
CA ALA A 230 -16.69 0.78 -11.74
C ALA A 230 -16.56 1.80 -10.61
N LEU A 231 -16.10 3.01 -10.91
CA LEU A 231 -15.96 4.10 -9.92
C LEU A 231 -17.30 4.45 -9.29
N MET A 232 -18.36 4.56 -10.10
CA MET A 232 -19.70 4.86 -9.59
C MET A 232 -20.15 3.88 -8.50
N LEU A 233 -19.97 2.57 -8.73
CA LEU A 233 -20.34 1.54 -7.76
C LEU A 233 -19.41 1.53 -6.55
N LEU A 234 -18.09 1.50 -6.77
CA LEU A 234 -17.11 1.34 -5.70
C LEU A 234 -17.04 2.57 -4.78
N ARG A 235 -17.10 3.79 -5.32
CA ARG A 235 -17.21 5.01 -4.52
C ARG A 235 -18.54 5.07 -3.78
N GLY A 236 -19.62 4.56 -4.37
CA GLY A 236 -20.92 4.46 -3.70
C GLY A 236 -20.81 3.65 -2.41
N VAL A 237 -20.18 2.48 -2.47
CA VAL A 237 -19.91 1.66 -1.28
C VAL A 237 -19.01 2.39 -0.29
N TYR A 238 -17.88 2.94 -0.74
CA TYR A 238 -16.91 3.59 0.13
C TYR A 238 -17.51 4.80 0.88
N ASN A 239 -18.29 5.63 0.19
CA ASN A 239 -18.92 6.82 0.74
C ASN A 239 -20.12 6.53 1.66
N ALA A 240 -20.71 5.34 1.55
CA ALA A 240 -21.77 4.91 2.45
C ALA A 240 -21.26 4.54 3.86
N GLY A 241 -19.93 4.40 4.01
CA GLY A 241 -19.27 4.01 5.25
C GLY A 241 -18.62 2.64 5.12
N VAL A 242 -17.41 2.52 5.67
CA VAL A 242 -16.58 1.31 5.61
C VAL A 242 -16.32 0.69 6.97
N GLU A 243 -16.70 1.38 8.05
CA GLU A 243 -16.35 1.07 9.43
C GLU A 243 -16.98 -0.25 9.91
N THR A 244 -18.12 -0.62 9.34
CA THR A 244 -18.85 -1.86 9.70
C THR A 244 -18.58 -3.01 8.74
N LEU A 245 -17.75 -2.80 7.71
CA LEU A 245 -17.48 -3.83 6.71
C LEU A 245 -16.54 -4.90 7.28
N GLU A 246 -16.81 -6.15 6.93
CA GLU A 246 -15.88 -7.24 7.22
C GLU A 246 -14.53 -6.98 6.54
N LEU A 247 -13.44 -7.40 7.20
CA LEU A 247 -12.07 -7.18 6.75
C LEU A 247 -11.83 -7.60 5.28
N LYS A 248 -12.37 -8.77 4.90
CA LYS A 248 -12.23 -9.31 3.53
C LYS A 248 -12.95 -8.44 2.50
N ILE A 249 -14.13 -7.91 2.85
CA ILE A 249 -14.93 -7.04 1.99
C ILE A 249 -14.23 -5.69 1.83
N LEU A 250 -13.76 -5.11 2.93
CA LEU A 250 -13.01 -3.85 2.91
C LEU A 250 -11.73 -3.97 2.08
N SER A 251 -10.95 -5.03 2.28
CA SER A 251 -9.74 -5.30 1.50
C SER A 251 -10.04 -5.42 -0.01
N ALA A 252 -11.12 -6.11 -0.39
CA ALA A 252 -11.54 -6.20 -1.78
C ALA A 252 -11.98 -4.85 -2.35
N LEU A 253 -12.71 -4.04 -1.57
CA LEU A 253 -13.13 -2.69 -1.94
C LEU A 253 -11.92 -1.79 -2.20
N LEU A 254 -10.99 -1.69 -1.24
CA LEU A 254 -9.80 -0.83 -1.36
C LEU A 254 -8.92 -1.24 -2.55
N LYS A 255 -8.72 -2.55 -2.75
CA LYS A 255 -8.01 -3.07 -3.93
C LYS A 255 -8.68 -2.60 -5.23
N ASN A 256 -9.98 -2.85 -5.38
CA ASN A 256 -10.67 -2.56 -6.64
C ASN A 256 -10.79 -1.05 -6.88
N LEU A 257 -11.13 -0.29 -5.85
CA LEU A 257 -11.27 1.17 -5.94
C LEU A 257 -9.92 1.83 -6.26
N SER A 258 -8.83 1.43 -5.61
CA SER A 258 -7.50 1.99 -5.93
C SER A 258 -7.04 1.70 -7.36
N VAL A 259 -7.47 0.58 -7.95
CA VAL A 259 -7.22 0.28 -9.37
C VAL A 259 -8.10 1.16 -10.27
N ALA A 260 -9.37 1.35 -9.92
CA ALA A 260 -10.29 2.22 -10.65
C ALA A 260 -9.78 3.67 -10.68
N GLU A 261 -9.39 4.22 -9.53
CA GLU A 261 -8.85 5.58 -9.40
C GLU A 261 -7.58 5.77 -10.21
N ALA A 262 -6.66 4.80 -10.17
CA ALA A 262 -5.43 4.87 -10.96
C ALA A 262 -5.71 4.87 -12.48
N ARG A 263 -6.70 4.09 -12.93
CA ARG A 263 -7.10 4.07 -14.36
C ARG A 263 -7.83 5.33 -14.80
N ALA A 264 -8.43 6.06 -13.86
CA ALA A 264 -9.05 7.36 -14.08
C ALA A 264 -8.07 8.53 -13.88
N ASP A 265 -6.76 8.26 -13.78
CA ASP A 265 -5.71 9.27 -13.59
C ASP A 265 -5.82 10.05 -12.25
N HIS A 266 -6.50 9.49 -11.26
CA HIS A 266 -6.58 10.02 -9.89
C HIS A 266 -5.53 9.36 -8.99
N LEU A 267 -4.25 9.59 -9.31
CA LEU A 267 -3.13 8.91 -8.67
C LEU A 267 -3.06 9.11 -7.15
N ASP A 268 -3.40 10.31 -6.67
CA ASP A 268 -3.39 10.62 -5.23
C ASP A 268 -4.45 9.81 -4.46
N GLU A 269 -5.66 9.71 -4.98
CA GLU A 269 -6.72 8.87 -4.40
C GLU A 269 -6.31 7.40 -4.43
N ALA A 270 -5.76 6.94 -5.56
CA ALA A 270 -5.29 5.57 -5.71
C ALA A 270 -4.22 5.21 -4.66
N LEU A 271 -3.26 6.09 -4.40
CA LEU A 271 -2.21 5.89 -3.41
C LEU A 271 -2.73 5.94 -1.98
N ARG A 272 -3.66 6.85 -1.69
CA ARG A 272 -4.31 6.92 -0.37
C ARG A 272 -5.03 5.62 -0.04
N LEU A 273 -5.77 5.08 -1.00
CA LEU A 273 -6.48 3.80 -0.85
C LEU A 273 -5.51 2.62 -0.74
N ARG A 274 -4.40 2.62 -1.50
CA ARG A 274 -3.34 1.60 -1.39
C ARG A 274 -2.65 1.63 -0.03
N LEU A 275 -2.40 2.82 0.53
CA LEU A 275 -1.83 2.96 1.87
C LEU A 275 -2.78 2.41 2.94
N GLN A 276 -4.07 2.76 2.88
CA GLN A 276 -5.10 2.17 3.76
C GLN A 276 -5.14 0.64 3.61
N TRP A 277 -5.06 0.14 2.37
CA TRP A 277 -5.08 -1.29 2.10
C TRP A 277 -3.84 -2.00 2.65
N PHE A 278 -2.65 -1.40 2.49
CA PHE A 278 -1.40 -1.92 3.03
C PHE A 278 -1.44 -2.03 4.57
N GLN A 279 -1.94 -0.99 5.26
CA GLN A 279 -2.11 -1.01 6.71
C GLN A 279 -3.06 -2.13 7.18
N LEU A 280 -4.05 -2.48 6.35
CA LEU A 280 -5.03 -3.51 6.65
C LEU A 280 -4.51 -4.93 6.40
N ALA A 281 -3.77 -5.11 5.31
CA ALA A 281 -3.33 -6.41 4.82
C ALA A 281 -1.96 -6.28 4.09
N PRO A 282 -0.85 -6.09 4.81
CA PRO A 282 0.45 -5.79 4.20
C PRO A 282 0.96 -6.93 3.31
N GLU A 283 0.63 -8.18 3.66
CA GLU A 283 1.02 -9.39 2.92
C GLU A 283 0.12 -9.69 1.70
N SER A 284 -0.93 -8.90 1.46
CA SER A 284 -1.89 -9.17 0.39
C SER A 284 -1.33 -8.98 -1.02
N VAL A 285 -0.20 -8.28 -1.13
CA VAL A 285 0.50 -7.98 -2.38
C VAL A 285 2.00 -8.11 -2.14
N PRO A 286 2.79 -8.64 -3.11
CA PRO A 286 4.24 -8.70 -2.98
C PRO A 286 4.87 -7.32 -2.80
N VAL A 287 5.94 -7.26 -2.00
CA VAL A 287 6.68 -6.03 -1.67
C VAL A 287 7.08 -5.24 -2.92
N GLU A 288 7.51 -5.92 -3.99
CA GLU A 288 7.93 -5.28 -5.24
C GLU A 288 6.79 -4.49 -5.89
N ARG A 289 5.55 -4.96 -5.74
CA ARG A 289 4.38 -4.29 -6.30
C ARG A 289 3.96 -3.11 -5.45
N TRP A 290 4.06 -3.19 -4.11
CA TRP A 290 3.91 -2.02 -3.25
C TRP A 290 4.96 -0.94 -3.56
N LEU A 291 6.22 -1.34 -3.69
CA LEU A 291 7.32 -0.45 -4.06
C LEU A 291 7.09 0.22 -5.41
N LYS A 292 6.58 -0.52 -6.40
CA LYS A 292 6.23 0.06 -7.72
C LYS A 292 5.20 1.18 -7.59
N TRP A 293 4.15 0.98 -6.79
CA TRP A 293 3.14 2.01 -6.57
C TRP A 293 3.69 3.21 -5.79
N ALA A 294 4.53 2.99 -4.77
CA ALA A 294 5.20 4.09 -4.08
C ALA A 294 6.02 4.95 -5.05
N LYS A 295 6.82 4.31 -5.92
CA LYS A 295 7.62 4.99 -6.96
C LYS A 295 6.77 5.74 -7.99
N GLU A 296 5.60 5.23 -8.33
CA GLU A 296 4.65 5.92 -9.20
C GLU A 296 4.21 7.27 -8.60
N GLY A 297 3.93 7.31 -7.30
CA GLY A 297 3.64 8.56 -6.58
C GLY A 297 4.83 9.52 -6.53
N LEU A 298 6.02 8.99 -6.28
CA LEU A 298 7.27 9.77 -6.22
C LEU A 298 7.66 10.42 -7.55
N ALA A 299 7.29 9.80 -8.67
CA ALA A 299 7.55 10.32 -10.01
C ALA A 299 6.73 11.58 -10.34
N SER A 300 5.78 11.98 -9.49
CA SER A 300 5.03 13.23 -9.66
C SER A 300 5.98 14.43 -9.60
N SER A 301 5.93 15.27 -10.64
CA SER A 301 6.91 16.35 -10.88
C SER A 301 6.74 17.56 -9.96
N ALA A 302 5.63 17.68 -9.24
CA ALA A 302 5.44 18.75 -8.26
C ALA A 302 5.98 18.30 -6.90
N GLN A 303 6.90 19.09 -6.33
CA GLN A 303 7.54 18.81 -5.04
C GLN A 303 6.53 18.72 -3.89
N ASP A 304 5.39 19.43 -4.01
CA ASP A 304 4.27 19.42 -3.06
C ASP A 304 3.05 18.61 -3.55
N ALA A 305 3.23 17.70 -4.53
CA ALA A 305 2.12 16.88 -5.01
C ALA A 305 1.63 15.92 -3.90
N PRO A 306 0.32 15.84 -3.62
CA PRO A 306 -0.23 14.87 -2.66
C PRO A 306 0.16 13.41 -2.98
N ALA A 307 0.29 13.06 -4.26
CA ALA A 307 0.75 11.75 -4.68
C ALA A 307 2.20 11.44 -4.24
N ARG A 308 3.07 12.46 -4.21
CA ARG A 308 4.47 12.32 -3.80
C ARG A 308 4.57 12.04 -2.30
N SER A 309 3.83 12.79 -1.47
CA SER A 309 3.79 12.56 -0.02
C SER A 309 3.22 11.18 0.31
N LEU A 310 2.14 10.77 -0.36
CA LEU A 310 1.56 9.44 -0.18
C LEU A 310 2.50 8.31 -0.63
N GLY A 311 3.27 8.55 -1.70
CA GLY A 311 4.32 7.62 -2.16
C GLY A 311 5.42 7.45 -1.11
N LEU A 312 5.86 8.54 -0.48
CA LEU A 312 6.80 8.51 0.65
C LEU A 312 6.22 7.78 1.86
N ASP A 313 4.98 8.07 2.25
CA ASP A 313 4.33 7.43 3.40
C ASP A 313 4.21 5.91 3.20
N LEU A 314 3.85 5.48 1.98
CA LEU A 314 3.82 4.05 1.64
C LEU A 314 5.21 3.42 1.71
N LEU A 315 6.25 4.12 1.25
CA LEU A 315 7.62 3.61 1.29
C LEU A 315 8.17 3.51 2.72
N LYS A 316 7.85 4.49 3.58
CA LYS A 316 8.14 4.46 5.02
C LYS A 316 7.46 3.26 5.68
N ALA A 317 6.15 3.09 5.46
CA ALA A 317 5.39 1.96 6.01
C ALA A 317 5.90 0.60 5.52
N LEU A 318 6.35 0.49 4.26
CA LEU A 318 6.98 -0.73 3.74
C LEU A 318 8.30 -1.04 4.43
N LEU A 319 9.17 -0.04 4.61
CA LEU A 319 10.46 -0.22 5.29
C LEU A 319 10.28 -0.58 6.76
N GLU A 320 9.25 -0.06 7.44
CA GLU A 320 8.92 -0.46 8.82
C GLU A 320 8.58 -1.96 8.93
N GLN A 321 7.88 -2.53 7.92
CA GLN A 321 7.59 -3.97 7.87
C GLN A 321 8.79 -4.81 7.42
N HIS A 322 9.69 -4.22 6.63
CA HIS A 322 10.84 -4.90 6.05
C HIS A 322 12.15 -4.10 6.27
N PRO A 323 12.60 -3.93 7.53
CA PRO A 323 13.66 -2.98 7.88
C PRO A 323 15.02 -3.31 7.29
N GLN A 324 15.23 -4.55 6.84
CA GLN A 324 16.46 -5.02 6.22
C GLN A 324 16.42 -5.02 4.69
N ASP A 325 15.29 -4.64 4.07
CA ASP A 325 15.20 -4.58 2.62
C ASP A 325 15.96 -3.35 2.09
N ARG A 326 17.16 -3.62 1.54
CA ARG A 326 18.05 -2.62 0.96
C ARG A 326 17.40 -1.82 -0.17
N LYS A 327 16.53 -2.44 -0.98
CA LYS A 327 15.87 -1.74 -2.11
C LYS A 327 14.85 -0.73 -1.60
N LEU A 328 14.13 -1.06 -0.53
CA LEU A 328 13.22 -0.12 0.13
C LEU A 328 14.00 1.02 0.80
N MET A 329 15.07 0.67 1.52
CA MET A 329 15.92 1.66 2.20
C MET A 329 16.57 2.63 1.21
N GLN A 330 17.11 2.12 0.09
CA GLN A 330 17.65 2.95 -0.98
C GLN A 330 16.56 3.82 -1.62
N GLY A 331 15.41 3.24 -1.96
CA GLY A 331 14.31 4.00 -2.55
C GLY A 331 13.86 5.15 -1.64
N LEU A 332 13.85 4.94 -0.32
CA LEU A 332 13.47 5.97 0.64
C LEU A 332 14.55 7.05 0.76
N ALA A 333 15.82 6.67 0.79
CA ALA A 333 16.94 7.61 0.81
C ALA A 333 16.94 8.53 -0.41
N ASP A 334 16.77 7.96 -1.62
CA ASP A 334 16.69 8.70 -2.88
C ASP A 334 15.50 9.69 -2.85
N ALA A 335 14.34 9.23 -2.38
CA ALA A 335 13.13 10.05 -2.35
C ALA A 335 13.21 11.23 -1.36
N LEU A 336 13.87 11.01 -0.21
CA LEU A 336 14.12 12.05 0.80
C LEU A 336 15.16 13.07 0.32
N GLU A 337 16.21 12.62 -0.37
CA GLU A 337 17.18 13.51 -1.03
C GLU A 337 16.47 14.44 -2.03
N ASP A 338 15.62 13.88 -2.89
CA ASP A 338 14.88 14.68 -3.88
C ASP A 338 13.90 15.67 -3.23
N GLN A 339 13.39 15.37 -2.03
CA GLN A 339 12.56 16.28 -1.24
C GLN A 339 13.39 17.36 -0.51
N GLY A 340 14.70 17.18 -0.42
CA GLY A 340 15.59 18.05 0.35
C GLY A 340 15.69 17.69 1.84
N ASP A 341 15.15 16.54 2.27
CA ASP A 341 15.37 16.02 3.62
C ASP A 341 16.69 15.25 3.68
N TYR A 342 17.78 16.02 3.54
CA TYR A 342 19.14 15.49 3.54
C TYR A 342 19.53 14.83 4.86
N ARG A 343 18.86 15.20 5.96
CA ARG A 343 19.13 14.63 7.27
C ARG A 343 18.66 13.20 7.33
N GLU A 344 17.39 12.92 7.03
CA GLU A 344 16.89 11.54 7.01
C GLU A 344 17.56 10.72 5.90
N ALA A 345 17.77 11.29 4.71
CA ALA A 345 18.45 10.61 3.61
C ALA A 345 19.87 10.14 3.98
N SER A 346 20.67 11.00 4.63
CA SER A 346 22.03 10.64 5.05
C SER A 346 22.07 9.48 6.04
N LEU A 347 21.10 9.38 6.96
CA LEU A 347 21.02 8.28 7.92
C LEU A 347 20.76 6.94 7.20
N LEU A 348 19.88 6.93 6.21
CA LEU A 348 19.57 5.73 5.43
C LEU A 348 20.75 5.31 4.55
N TYR A 349 21.43 6.25 3.89
CA TYR A 349 22.62 5.90 3.11
C TYR A 349 23.76 5.36 3.98
N ARG A 350 23.97 5.90 5.19
CA ARG A 350 24.95 5.34 6.13
C ARG A 350 24.60 3.91 6.53
N GLU A 351 23.33 3.62 6.75
CA GLU A 351 22.89 2.28 7.10
C GLU A 351 23.10 1.30 5.94
N LEU A 352 22.81 1.72 4.70
CA LEU A 352 23.12 0.95 3.49
C LEU A 352 24.61 0.63 3.36
N LEU A 353 25.48 1.60 3.67
CA LEU A 353 26.93 1.44 3.59
C LEU A 353 27.51 0.57 4.71
N ARG A 354 26.90 0.55 5.90
CA ARG A 354 27.33 -0.33 7.01
C ARG A 354 27.01 -1.80 6.80
N SER A 355 26.08 -2.09 5.90
CA SER A 355 25.52 -3.42 5.67
C SER A 355 25.96 -4.04 4.34
N GLU A 356 26.93 -3.43 3.65
CA GLU A 356 27.78 -4.07 2.62
C GLU A 356 28.89 -4.89 3.29
#